data_AF-A0A0F0GQ56-F1
#
_entry.id   AF-A0A0F0GQ56-F1
#
_cell.length_a   1.000
_cell.length_b   1.000
_cell.length_c   1.000
_cell.angle_alpha   90.00
_cell.angle_beta   90.00
_cell.angle_gamma   90.00
#
_symmetry.space_group_name_H-M   'P 1'
#
loop_
_entity.id
_entity.type
_entity.pdbx_description
1 polymer ?
#
loop_
_entity_poly.entity_id
_entity_poly.type
_entity_poly.pdbx_seq_one_letter_code
_entity_poly.pdbx_strand_id
1 'polypeptide(L)' 'MTSRSLHKTRSVVDGTLVLEISNSTNVRVQLNEPQEVDLGRRGAHHITKIEFWADDPGGMVRALRK' A
#
# COMPACT_ATOMS: atom_id res chain seq x y z
N MET A 1 -8.73 10.15 -17.13
CA MET A 1 -8.68 10.33 -15.67
C MET A 1 -9.84 9.54 -15.06
N THR A 2 -9.55 8.35 -14.53
CA THR A 2 -10.53 7.53 -13.80
C THR A 2 -9.97 7.33 -12.39
N SER A 3 -10.37 8.22 -11.49
CA SER A 3 -10.34 8.00 -10.05
C SER A 3 -11.36 6.92 -9.71
N ARG A 4 -10.95 5.87 -8.98
CA ARG A 4 -11.82 4.98 -8.18
C ARG A 4 -10.92 4.23 -7.21
N SER A 5 -10.80 4.77 -6.00
CA SER A 5 -11.53 4.35 -4.79
C SER A 5 -10.99 3.05 -4.22
N LEU A 6 -10.43 3.13 -3.02
CA LEU A 6 -10.40 2.02 -2.06
C LEU A 6 -11.73 1.27 -2.22
N HIS A 7 -11.70 0.00 -2.65
CA HIS A 7 -12.91 -0.83 -2.67
C HIS A 7 -13.30 -1.10 -1.21
N LYS A 8 -13.90 -0.11 -0.57
CA LYS A 8 -14.51 -0.24 0.75
C LYS A 8 -15.94 -0.69 0.49
N THR A 9 -16.12 -1.98 0.23
CA THR A 9 -17.44 -2.58 0.26
C THR A 9 -17.93 -2.45 1.70
N ARG A 10 -18.83 -1.50 1.93
CA ARG A 10 -19.56 -1.36 3.19
C ARG A 10 -20.92 -1.96 2.93
N SER A 11 -21.13 -3.18 3.36
CA SER A 11 -22.45 -3.81 3.35
C SER A 11 -22.93 -3.93 4.79
N VAL A 12 -24.22 -3.63 5.00
CA VAL A 12 -24.90 -3.97 6.25
C VAL A 12 -25.62 -5.28 5.99
N VAL A 13 -25.27 -6.31 6.74
CA VAL A 13 -25.92 -7.62 6.71
C VAL A 13 -26.45 -7.87 8.12
N ASP A 14 -27.77 -8.02 8.26
CA ASP A 14 -28.45 -8.26 9.54
C ASP A 14 -28.07 -7.26 10.65
N GLY A 15 -28.01 -5.97 10.32
CA GLY A 15 -27.65 -4.90 11.26
C GLY A 15 -26.16 -4.82 11.60
N THR A 16 -25.31 -5.65 10.99
CA THR A 16 -23.86 -5.67 11.20
C THR A 16 -23.13 -4.99 10.05
N LEU A 17 -22.24 -4.04 10.35
CA LEU A 17 -21.37 -3.39 9.37
C LEU A 17 -20.22 -4.34 9.00
N VAL A 18 -20.20 -4.81 7.75
CA VAL A 18 -19.09 -5.59 7.19
C VAL A 18 -18.15 -4.66 6.43
N LEU A 19 -16.87 -4.71 6.78
CA LEU A 19 -15.79 -3.95 6.16
C LEU A 19 -14.80 -4.91 5.51
N GLU A 20 -14.81 -4.95 4.18
CA GLU A 20 -13.78 -5.65 3.43
C GLU A 20 -12.60 -4.70 3.19
N ILE A 21 -11.43 -5.05 3.74
CA ILE A 21 -10.18 -4.33 3.51
C ILE A 21 -9.35 -5.21 2.58
N SER A 22 -9.39 -4.90 1.29
CA SER A 22 -8.48 -5.52 0.32
C SER A 22 -7.06 -4.97 0.56
N ASN A 23 -6.13 -5.82 0.97
CA ASN A 23 -4.70 -5.50 1.07
C ASN A 23 -4.01 -5.53 -0.32
N SER A 24 -4.71 -5.14 -1.38
CA SER A 24 -4.10 -5.09 -2.72
C SER A 24 -3.23 -3.85 -2.85
N THR A 25 -1.94 -4.07 -3.09
CA THR A 25 -0.97 -3.03 -3.46
C THR A 25 -0.68 -3.12 -4.96
N ASN A 26 -0.44 -1.99 -5.61
CA ASN A 26 -0.17 -1.94 -7.05
C ASN A 26 1.30 -1.60 -7.37
N VAL A 27 2.10 -1.30 -6.35
CA VAL A 27 3.56 -1.13 -6.45
C VAL A 27 4.24 -1.95 -5.36
N ARG A 28 5.24 -2.73 -5.77
CA ARG A 28 6.12 -3.50 -4.88
C ARG A 28 7.57 -3.20 -5.23
N VAL A 29 8.34 -2.81 -4.23
CA VAL A 29 9.78 -2.56 -4.33
C VAL A 29 10.50 -3.61 -3.48
N GLN A 30 11.41 -4.36 -4.10
CA GLN A 30 12.34 -5.21 -3.38
C GLN A 30 13.68 -4.47 -3.23
N LEU A 31 14.24 -4.55 -2.03
CA LEU A 31 15.51 -3.93 -1.71
C LEU A 31 16.60 -4.99 -1.82
N ASN A 32 17.74 -4.64 -2.43
CA ASN A 32 18.85 -5.57 -2.61
C ASN A 32 19.48 -5.96 -1.27
N GLU A 33 19.44 -5.04 -0.30
CA GLU A 33 19.93 -5.23 1.07
C GLU A 33 18.90 -4.70 2.06
N PRO A 34 18.81 -5.26 3.29
CA PRO A 34 17.96 -4.71 4.33
C PRO A 34 18.26 -3.23 4.59
N GLN A 35 17.23 -2.39 4.61
CA GLN A 35 17.36 -0.97 4.92
C GLN A 35 16.70 -0.66 6.26
N GLU A 36 17.37 0.10 7.11
CA GLU A 36 16.78 0.61 8.34
C GLU A 36 15.83 1.78 8.01
N VAL A 37 14.59 1.68 8.47
CA VAL A 37 13.56 2.71 8.29
C VAL A 37 12.86 2.98 9.61
N ASP A 38 12.54 4.24 9.86
CA ASP A 38 11.70 4.63 10.99
C ASP A 38 10.22 4.49 10.62
N LEU A 39 9.50 3.60 11.31
CA LEU A 39 8.07 3.35 11.16
C LEU A 39 7.23 4.15 12.17
N GLY A 40 7.79 5.21 12.75
CA GLY A 40 7.16 6.11 13.70
C GLY A 40 6.86 5.40 15.02
N ARG A 41 5.58 5.17 15.31
CA ARG A 41 5.16 4.52 16.59
C ARG A 41 5.72 3.11 16.77
N ARG A 42 6.16 2.47 15.70
CA ARG A 42 6.79 1.14 15.74
C ARG A 42 8.32 1.21 15.91
N GLY A 43 8.92 2.40 15.82
CA GLY A 43 10.36 2.61 15.91
C GLY A 43 11.10 2.25 14.61
N ALA A 44 12.43 2.13 14.72
CA ALA A 44 13.30 1.73 13.63
C ALA A 44 13.22 0.21 13.37
N HIS A 45 13.11 -0.17 12.09
CA HIS A 45 13.06 -1.55 11.62
C HIS A 45 13.90 -1.74 10.38
N HIS A 46 14.53 -2.92 10.25
CA HIS A 46 15.15 -3.32 9.01
C HIS A 46 14.10 -3.96 8.09
N ILE A 47 13.95 -3.44 6.88
CA ILE A 47 13.00 -3.93 5.88
C ILE A 47 13.72 -4.39 4.61
N THR A 48 13.13 -5.36 3.92
CA THR A 48 13.61 -5.86 2.61
C THR A 48 12.62 -5.56 1.47
N LYS A 49 11.45 -5.01 1.80
CA LYS A 49 10.36 -4.79 0.86
C LYS A 49 9.51 -3.59 1.27
N ILE A 50 9.07 -2.83 0.28
CA ILE A 50 8.07 -1.77 0.43
C ILE A 50 6.90 -2.10 -0.51
N GLU A 51 5.69 -2.16 0.04
CA GLU A 51 4.46 -2.37 -0.72
C GLU A 51 3.51 -1.20 -0.45
N PHE A 52 3.04 -0.56 -1.51
CA PHE A 52 2.17 0.60 -1.40
C PHE A 52 1.30 0.75 -2.64
N TRP A 53 0.32 1.65 -2.53
CA TRP A 53 -0.58 1.99 -3.62
C TRP A 53 -0.20 3.34 -4.21
N ALA A 54 -0.23 3.45 -5.53
CA ALA A 54 0.00 4.69 -6.26
C ALA A 54 -1.09 4.90 -7.32
N ASP A 55 -1.56 6.14 -7.49
CA ASP A 55 -2.54 6.50 -8.54
C ASP A 55 -2.00 6.25 -9.95
N ASP A 56 -0.71 6.50 -10.16
CA ASP A 56 0.04 6.18 -11.38
C ASP A 56 1.23 5.27 -11.07
N PRO A 57 1.05 3.93 -11.09
CA PRO A 57 2.13 2.99 -10.83
C PRO A 57 3.28 3.12 -11.84
N GLY A 58 2.99 3.44 -13.10
CA GLY A 58 4.00 3.59 -14.14
C GLY A 58 4.86 4.83 -13.95
N GLY A 59 4.24 5.96 -13.62
CA GLY A 59 4.92 7.19 -13.23
C GLY A 59 5.77 7.01 -11.97
N MET A 60 5.22 6.36 -10.94
CA MET A 60 5.93 6.06 -9.71
C MET A 60 7.18 5.20 -9.94
N VAL A 61 7.06 4.09 -10.69
CA VAL A 61 8.21 3.22 -10.99
C VAL A 61 9.29 3.98 -11.76
N ARG A 62 8.93 4.90 -12.67
CA ARG A 62 9.91 5.75 -13.36
C ARG A 62 10.61 6.73 -12.42
N ALA A 63 9.90 7.26 -11.43
CA ALA A 63 10.48 8.17 -10.45
C ALA A 63 11.49 7.46 -9.53
N LEU A 64 11.18 6.23 -9.10
CA LEU A 64 12.07 5.42 -8.24
C LEU A 64 13.37 4.96 -8.93
N ARG A 65 13.43 4.99 -10.27
CA ARG A 65 14.62 4.59 -11.05
C ARG A 65 15.66 5.71 -11.20
N LYS A 66 15.33 6.94 -10.82
CA LYS A 66 16.24 8.09 -10.89
C LYS A 66 16.91 8.31 -9.56
#